data_AF-A0A956L6S9-F1
#
_entry.id   AF-A0A956L6S9-F1
#
_cell.length_a   1.000
_cell.length_b   1.000
_cell.length_c   1.000
_cell.angle_alpha   90.00
_cell.angle_beta   90.00
_cell.angle_gamma   90.00
#
_symmetry.space_group_name_H-M   'P 1'
#
loop_
_entity.id
_entity.type
_entity.pdbx_description
1 polymer ?
#
loop_
_entity_poly.entity_id
_entity_poly.type
_entity_poly.pdbx_seq_one_letter_code
_entity_poly.pdbx_strand_id
1 'polypeptide(L)'
;GLWVLAALPVATPPPSAPPAAIVLDDPTLAPMALRPDEAVLFAQRHAQAAGKWSFDGPAGRGQLVMVQGSAWRSQHRPDICHSANGRTVEREDPVLLAPGIPIRQLQLSQGESEAVAYYWFQSAERTTNEYGTRIWAALDGDPEPWVMVSVIVDEPRTLDDPPLRALLLRAHAHAHRLLTLAPSPP
;
A
#
# COMPACT_ATOMS: atom_id res chain seq x y z
N GLY A 1 41.51 26.70 23.59
CA GLY A 1 40.19 26.56 24.23
C GLY A 1 39.47 25.40 23.60
N LEU A 2 39.14 24.38 24.41
CA LEU A 2 38.42 23.18 23.97
C LEU A 2 36.92 23.51 23.92
N TRP A 3 36.29 23.42 22.74
CA TRP A 3 34.83 23.51 22.62
C TRP A 3 34.24 22.12 22.83
N VAL A 4 33.57 21.92 23.97
CA VAL A 4 32.73 20.74 24.19
C VAL A 4 31.40 21.00 23.50
N LEU A 5 31.15 20.32 22.38
CA LEU A 5 29.82 20.24 21.78
C LEU A 5 28.95 19.38 22.71
N ALA A 6 28.10 20.03 23.49
CA ALA A 6 27.04 19.34 24.22
C ALA A 6 26.05 18.76 23.20
N ALA A 7 25.98 17.44 23.10
CA ALA A 7 24.92 16.77 22.36
C ALA A 7 23.60 17.05 23.09
N LEU A 8 22.72 17.83 22.48
CA LEU A 8 21.35 17.99 22.97
C LEU A 8 20.65 16.63 22.88
N PRO A 9 19.93 16.19 23.93
CA PRO A 9 19.13 14.98 23.84
C PRO A 9 18.10 15.16 22.72
N VAL A 10 18.20 14.34 21.67
CA VAL A 10 17.16 14.24 20.66
C VAL A 10 15.95 13.64 21.37
N ALA A 11 14.94 14.48 21.63
CA ALA A 11 13.68 14.01 22.16
C ALA A 11 13.16 12.92 21.21
N THR A 12 13.00 11.70 21.73
CA THR A 12 12.30 10.65 21.00
C THR A 12 10.89 11.17 20.73
N PRO A 13 10.47 11.27 19.45
CA PRO A 13 9.09 11.66 19.17
C PRO A 13 8.16 10.67 19.87
N PRO A 14 7.02 11.15 20.41
CA PRO A 14 6.05 10.27 21.04
C PRO A 14 5.66 9.16 20.04
N PRO A 15 5.36 7.94 20.52
CA PRO A 15 4.87 6.89 19.63
C PRO A 15 3.63 7.41 18.90
N SER A 16 3.69 7.43 17.57
CA SER A 16 2.54 7.79 16.74
C SER A 16 1.35 6.91 17.12
N ALA A 17 0.16 7.51 17.15
CA ALA A 17 -1.08 6.75 17.32
C ALA A 17 -1.19 5.65 16.25
N PRO A 18 -1.84 4.52 16.55
CA PRO A 18 -2.11 3.50 15.54
C PRO A 18 -2.98 4.09 14.41
N PRO A 19 -2.79 3.63 13.16
CA PRO A 19 -3.60 4.10 12.05
C PRO A 19 -5.09 3.75 12.26
N ALA A 20 -5.98 4.61 11.78
CA ALA A 20 -7.40 4.31 11.73
C ALA A 20 -7.66 3.07 10.86
N ALA A 21 -8.70 2.30 11.18
CA ALA A 21 -9.09 1.16 10.36
C ALA A 21 -9.79 1.64 9.07
N ILE A 22 -9.30 1.18 7.91
CA ILE A 22 -10.05 1.31 6.66
C ILE A 22 -11.16 0.25 6.67
N VAL A 23 -12.39 0.68 6.40
CA VAL A 23 -13.56 -0.22 6.30
C VAL A 23 -13.92 -0.36 4.83
N LEU A 24 -13.87 -1.60 4.34
CA LEU A 24 -14.21 -1.94 2.96
C LEU A 24 -15.41 -2.87 2.98
N ASP A 25 -16.52 -2.38 2.42
CA ASP A 25 -17.77 -3.14 2.28
C ASP A 25 -17.77 -3.90 0.96
N ASP A 26 -17.11 -5.06 0.96
CA ASP A 26 -17.10 -6.01 -0.15
C ASP A 26 -17.27 -7.42 0.43
N PRO A 27 -18.38 -8.11 0.14
CA PRO A 27 -18.65 -9.44 0.69
C PRO A 27 -17.68 -10.52 0.18
N THR A 28 -16.87 -10.22 -0.84
CA THR A 28 -15.82 -11.12 -1.34
C THR A 28 -14.51 -11.01 -0.56
N LEU A 29 -14.42 -10.07 0.40
CA LEU A 29 -13.24 -9.80 1.20
C LEU A 29 -13.53 -10.03 2.69
N ALA A 30 -12.71 -10.85 3.34
CA ALA A 30 -12.76 -11.07 4.78
C ALA A 30 -11.75 -10.15 5.48
N PRO A 31 -12.18 -9.27 6.40
CA PRO A 31 -11.25 -8.39 7.11
C PRO A 31 -10.26 -9.19 7.96
N MET A 32 -9.00 -8.75 7.94
CA MET A 32 -7.92 -9.30 8.75
C MET A 32 -7.42 -8.24 9.72
N ALA A 33 -7.17 -8.64 10.96
CA ALA A 33 -6.45 -7.77 11.88
C ALA A 33 -5.02 -7.56 11.39
N LEU A 34 -4.53 -6.33 11.51
CA LEU A 34 -3.10 -6.05 11.40
C LEU A 34 -2.38 -6.78 12.52
N ARG A 35 -1.26 -7.42 12.20
CA ARG A 35 -0.40 -7.97 13.24
C ARG A 35 0.20 -6.82 14.08
N PRO A 36 0.58 -7.07 15.34
CA PRO A 36 1.15 -6.02 16.20
C PRO A 36 2.38 -5.33 15.60
N ASP A 37 3.26 -6.09 14.92
CA ASP A 37 4.44 -5.57 14.23
C ASP A 37 4.07 -4.69 13.02
N GLU A 38 3.06 -5.08 12.24
CA GLU A 38 2.53 -4.29 11.12
C GLU A 38 1.95 -2.96 11.61
N ALA A 39 1.16 -2.98 12.69
CA ALA A 39 0.56 -1.78 13.27
C ALA A 39 1.62 -0.80 13.79
N VAL A 40 2.66 -1.29 14.47
CA VAL A 40 3.79 -0.46 14.93
C VAL A 40 4.53 0.14 13.74
N LEU A 41 4.82 -0.66 12.71
CA LEU A 41 5.48 -0.19 11.50
C LEU A 41 4.67 0.93 10.83
N PHE A 42 3.36 0.74 10.63
CA PHE A 42 2.51 1.76 10.02
C PHE A 42 2.44 3.05 10.84
N ALA A 43 2.35 2.95 12.17
CA ALA A 43 2.38 4.10 13.06
C ALA A 43 3.71 4.87 12.98
N GLN A 44 4.86 4.17 13.03
CA GLN A 44 6.20 4.77 12.87
C GLN A 44 6.40 5.44 11.51
N ARG A 45 5.62 5.03 10.51
CA ARG A 45 5.62 5.56 9.16
C ARG A 45 4.57 6.66 8.95
N HIS A 46 3.82 7.04 9.99
CA HIS A 46 2.76 8.06 9.94
C HIS A 46 1.59 7.70 9.01
N ALA A 47 1.29 6.42 8.84
CA ALA A 47 0.05 6.02 8.18
C ALA A 47 -1.15 6.59 8.95
N GLN A 48 -2.06 7.24 8.24
CA GLN A 48 -3.28 7.81 8.80
C GLN A 48 -4.35 6.74 8.96
N ALA A 49 -4.47 5.85 7.96
CA ALA A 49 -5.38 4.73 7.99
C ALA A 49 -4.76 3.51 7.29
N ALA A 50 -5.14 2.31 7.72
CA ALA A 50 -4.72 1.07 7.09
C ALA A 50 -5.81 0.00 7.21
N GLY A 51 -5.84 -0.92 6.25
CA GLY A 51 -6.72 -2.08 6.28
C GLY A 51 -6.09 -3.25 5.54
N LYS A 52 -6.44 -4.45 5.97
CA LYS A 52 -5.98 -5.71 5.40
C LYS A 52 -7.16 -6.67 5.30
N TRP A 53 -7.27 -7.36 4.19
CA TRP A 53 -8.32 -8.33 3.92
C TRP A 53 -7.74 -9.55 3.24
N SER A 54 -8.32 -10.72 3.50
CA SER A 54 -8.11 -11.92 2.68
C SER A 54 -9.26 -12.08 1.70
N PHE A 55 -8.98 -12.76 0.59
CA PHE A 55 -10.00 -13.29 -0.30
C PHE A 55 -9.69 -14.74 -0.64
N ASP A 56 -10.73 -15.51 -0.86
CA ASP A 56 -10.68 -16.88 -1.37
C ASP A 56 -11.91 -17.09 -2.24
N GLY A 57 -11.74 -17.10 -3.56
CA GLY A 57 -12.86 -17.12 -4.48
C GLY A 57 -12.46 -17.06 -5.96
N PRO A 58 -13.33 -16.56 -6.86
CA PRO A 58 -13.08 -16.55 -8.30
C PRO A 58 -11.80 -15.79 -8.72
N ALA A 59 -11.43 -14.74 -7.99
CA ALA A 59 -10.20 -13.98 -8.21
C ALA A 59 -8.92 -14.70 -7.71
N GLY A 60 -9.07 -15.89 -7.12
CA GLY A 60 -8.01 -16.66 -6.49
C GLY A 60 -8.05 -16.60 -4.96
N ARG A 61 -6.96 -17.04 -4.35
CA ARG A 61 -6.72 -16.85 -2.91
C ARG A 61 -5.63 -15.80 -2.71
N GLY A 62 -5.80 -14.93 -1.71
CA GLY A 62 -4.78 -13.93 -1.46
C GLY A 62 -5.15 -12.87 -0.44
N GLN A 63 -4.44 -11.75 -0.49
CA GLN A 63 -4.60 -10.63 0.43
C GLN A 63 -4.60 -9.29 -0.28
N LEU A 64 -5.41 -8.36 0.24
CA LEU A 64 -5.47 -6.96 -0.13
C LEU A 64 -5.00 -6.14 1.08
N VAL A 65 -4.10 -5.19 0.84
CA VAL A 65 -3.66 -4.20 1.83
C VAL A 65 -3.85 -2.81 1.25
N MET A 66 -4.43 -1.92 2.05
CA MET A 66 -4.52 -0.49 1.75
C MET A 66 -3.88 0.31 2.88
N VAL A 67 -3.07 1.30 2.51
CA VAL A 67 -2.40 2.21 3.47
C VAL A 67 -2.56 3.64 3.00
N GLN A 68 -3.27 4.45 3.79
CA GLN A 68 -3.47 5.87 3.57
C GLN A 68 -2.45 6.70 4.36
N GLY A 69 -1.89 7.73 3.74
CA GLY A 69 -1.09 8.74 4.44
C GLY A 69 -0.59 9.84 3.50
N SER A 70 -0.31 11.01 4.07
CA SER A 70 0.26 12.17 3.36
C SER A 70 1.80 12.21 3.43
N ALA A 71 2.41 11.68 4.50
CA ALA A 71 3.87 11.62 4.58
C ALA A 71 4.45 10.58 3.59
N TRP A 72 5.53 10.93 2.88
CA TRP A 72 6.16 9.99 1.95
C TRP A 72 6.58 8.68 2.62
N ARG A 73 6.95 8.74 3.90
CA ARG A 73 7.37 7.57 4.68
C ARG A 73 6.23 6.62 4.96
N SER A 74 4.97 7.05 4.88
CA SER A 74 3.78 6.24 5.17
C SER A 74 3.61 5.07 4.24
N GLN A 75 4.24 5.15 3.07
CA GLN A 75 4.12 4.17 2.01
C GLN A 75 5.52 3.83 1.54
N HIS A 76 5.76 2.58 1.21
CA HIS A 76 7.01 2.14 0.58
C HIS A 76 6.66 1.21 -0.56
N ARG A 77 7.63 0.91 -1.43
CA ARG A 77 7.41 -0.07 -2.49
C ARG A 77 7.05 -1.44 -1.87
N PRO A 78 5.99 -2.11 -2.34
CA PRO A 78 5.56 -3.39 -1.75
C PRO A 78 6.55 -4.55 -1.92
N ASP A 79 7.51 -4.47 -2.84
CA ASP A 79 8.65 -5.39 -2.96
C ASP A 79 9.35 -5.62 -1.61
N ILE A 80 9.55 -4.56 -0.81
CA ILE A 80 10.14 -4.64 0.53
C ILE A 80 9.29 -5.52 1.47
N CYS A 81 7.97 -5.39 1.42
CA CYS A 81 7.07 -6.24 2.23
C CYS A 81 7.12 -7.69 1.77
N HIS A 82 7.17 -7.93 0.45
CA HIS A 82 7.24 -9.29 -0.07
C HIS A 82 8.55 -9.97 0.32
N SER A 83 9.68 -9.27 0.21
CA SER A 83 10.98 -9.76 0.68
C SER A 83 11.01 -10.00 2.19
N ALA A 84 10.41 -9.12 2.99
CA ALA A 84 10.31 -9.32 4.44
C ALA A 84 9.46 -10.55 4.82
N ASN A 85 8.51 -10.95 3.96
CA ASN A 85 7.73 -12.18 4.11
C ASN A 85 8.38 -13.41 3.42
N GLY A 86 9.66 -13.30 3.02
CA GLY A 86 10.42 -14.41 2.45
C GLY A 86 10.11 -14.72 0.99
N ARG A 87 9.48 -13.79 0.25
CA ARG A 87 9.24 -13.92 -1.20
C ARG A 87 10.32 -13.18 -1.99
N THR A 88 10.76 -13.78 -3.09
CA THR A 88 11.65 -13.14 -4.06
C THR A 88 10.84 -12.47 -5.16
N VAL A 89 11.22 -11.26 -5.58
CA VAL A 89 10.64 -10.61 -6.76
C VAL A 89 11.44 -11.07 -7.98
N GLU A 90 10.83 -11.89 -8.82
CA GLU A 90 11.46 -12.43 -10.03
C GLU A 90 11.37 -11.42 -11.19
N ARG A 91 10.23 -10.73 -11.27
CA ARG A 91 9.95 -9.76 -12.33
C ARG A 91 9.02 -8.67 -11.87
N GLU A 92 9.19 -7.48 -12.44
CA GLU A 92 8.39 -6.31 -12.15
C GLU A 92 8.04 -5.59 -13.46
N ASP A 93 6.75 -5.53 -13.78
CA ASP A 93 6.26 -4.98 -15.05
C ASP A 93 5.24 -3.85 -14.80
N PRO A 94 5.36 -2.68 -15.46
CA PRO A 94 4.27 -1.73 -15.54
C PRO A 94 3.17 -2.27 -16.46
N VAL A 95 1.92 -2.23 -15.99
CA VAL A 95 0.76 -2.72 -16.74
C VAL A 95 -0.44 -1.76 -16.57
N LEU A 96 -1.41 -1.83 -17.48
CA LEU A 96 -2.63 -1.02 -17.41
C LEU A 96 -3.80 -1.87 -16.92
N LEU A 97 -4.39 -1.51 -15.79
CA LEU A 97 -5.62 -2.14 -15.30
C LEU A 97 -6.84 -1.76 -16.18
N ALA A 98 -6.84 -0.50 -16.62
CA ALA A 98 -7.80 0.10 -17.55
C ALA A 98 -7.12 1.32 -18.21
N PRO A 99 -7.72 1.94 -19.25
CA PRO A 99 -7.21 3.19 -19.79
C PRO A 99 -6.99 4.23 -18.69
N GLY A 100 -5.76 4.71 -18.54
CA GLY A 100 -5.41 5.72 -17.53
C GLY A 100 -5.17 5.19 -16.11
N ILE A 101 -5.20 3.87 -15.88
CA ILE A 101 -4.94 3.28 -14.55
C ILE A 101 -3.65 2.43 -14.61
N PRO A 102 -2.46 3.05 -14.51
CA PRO A 102 -1.20 2.34 -14.45
C PRO A 102 -1.03 1.67 -13.08
N ILE A 103 -0.71 0.38 -13.09
CA ILE A 103 -0.38 -0.39 -11.90
C ILE A 103 0.96 -1.10 -12.13
N ARG A 104 1.56 -1.61 -11.06
CA ARG A 104 2.71 -2.51 -11.14
C ARG A 104 2.26 -3.93 -10.92
N GLN A 105 2.75 -4.84 -11.75
CA GLN A 105 2.69 -6.27 -11.53
C GLN A 105 4.05 -6.77 -11.03
N LEU A 106 4.04 -7.64 -10.03
CA LEU A 106 5.20 -8.37 -9.52
C LEU A 106 4.96 -9.86 -9.72
N GLN A 107 5.93 -10.56 -10.31
CA GLN A 107 6.02 -12.01 -10.24
C GLN A 107 6.87 -12.38 -9.03
N LEU A 108 6.31 -13.24 -8.18
CA LEU A 108 6.90 -13.58 -6.89
C LEU A 108 7.16 -15.09 -6.81
N SER A 109 8.26 -15.47 -6.16
CA SER A 109 8.55 -16.87 -5.83
C SER A 109 8.79 -17.04 -4.32
N GLN A 110 8.51 -18.24 -3.81
CA GLN A 110 8.85 -18.66 -2.45
C GLN A 110 9.09 -20.17 -2.44
N GLY A 111 10.36 -20.59 -2.54
CA GLY A 111 10.69 -21.99 -2.77
C GLY A 111 10.15 -22.44 -4.13
N GLU A 112 9.34 -23.49 -4.16
CA GLU A 112 8.67 -23.99 -5.37
C GLU A 112 7.32 -23.32 -5.66
N SER A 113 6.86 -22.42 -4.78
CA SER A 113 5.57 -21.72 -4.95
C SER A 113 5.75 -20.40 -5.71
N GLU A 114 4.87 -20.15 -6.66
CA GLU A 114 4.80 -18.90 -7.42
C GLU A 114 3.54 -18.11 -7.04
N ALA A 115 3.63 -16.78 -7.11
CA ALA A 115 2.53 -15.87 -6.83
C ALA A 115 2.62 -14.64 -7.71
N VAL A 116 1.53 -13.87 -7.79
CA VAL A 116 1.52 -12.57 -8.45
C VAL A 116 1.04 -11.50 -7.48
N ALA A 117 1.67 -10.33 -7.51
CA ALA A 117 1.17 -9.17 -6.79
C ALA A 117 0.95 -7.98 -7.73
N TYR A 118 0.03 -7.12 -7.34
CA TYR A 118 -0.31 -5.89 -8.02
C TYR A 118 -0.27 -4.75 -7.03
N TYR A 119 0.35 -3.64 -7.39
CA TYR A 119 0.32 -2.46 -6.54
C TYR A 119 0.28 -1.15 -7.32
N TRP A 120 -0.24 -0.11 -6.67
CA TRP A 120 -0.22 1.26 -7.16
C TRP A 120 -0.35 2.24 -6.00
N PHE A 121 -0.10 3.51 -6.32
CA PHE A 121 -0.34 4.66 -5.47
C PHE A 121 -1.42 5.52 -6.12
N GLN A 122 -2.33 6.04 -5.31
CA GLN A 122 -3.46 6.81 -5.78
C GLN A 122 -3.67 8.03 -4.90
N SER A 123 -3.91 9.17 -5.53
CA SER A 123 -4.41 10.39 -4.91
C SER A 123 -5.83 10.66 -5.44
N ALA A 124 -6.47 11.76 -5.05
CA ALA A 124 -7.82 12.06 -5.52
C ALA A 124 -7.84 12.26 -7.04
N GLU A 125 -6.75 12.80 -7.60
CA GLU A 125 -6.66 13.21 -9.01
C GLU A 125 -5.84 12.27 -9.90
N ARG A 126 -4.96 11.44 -9.32
CA ARG A 126 -4.03 10.61 -10.11
C ARG A 126 -3.81 9.21 -9.56
N THR A 127 -3.46 8.30 -10.46
CA THR A 127 -2.98 6.94 -10.16
C THR A 127 -1.62 6.75 -10.79
N THR A 128 -0.67 6.16 -10.05
CA THR A 128 0.69 5.88 -10.52
C THR A 128 1.20 4.56 -9.96
N ASN A 129 2.04 3.88 -10.74
CA ASN A 129 2.79 2.71 -10.31
C ASN A 129 4.26 3.04 -9.94
N GLU A 130 4.62 4.33 -10.00
CA GLU A 130 5.96 4.84 -9.72
C GLU A 130 6.04 5.41 -8.31
N TYR A 131 6.82 4.76 -7.44
CA TYR A 131 7.05 5.27 -6.08
C TYR A 131 7.78 6.62 -6.08
N GLY A 132 8.61 6.89 -7.09
CA GLY A 132 9.25 8.20 -7.26
C GLY A 132 8.25 9.34 -7.37
N THR A 133 7.15 9.18 -8.11
CA THR A 133 6.07 10.18 -8.20
C THR A 133 5.46 10.48 -6.84
N ARG A 134 5.30 9.46 -5.99
CA ARG A 134 4.79 9.61 -4.63
C ARG A 134 5.76 10.37 -3.72
N ILE A 135 7.07 10.13 -3.85
CA ILE A 135 8.11 10.87 -3.12
C ILE A 135 8.10 12.33 -3.54
N TRP A 136 8.11 12.62 -4.85
CA TRP A 136 8.11 13.98 -5.37
C TRP A 136 6.89 14.78 -4.89
N ALA A 137 5.69 14.18 -4.93
CA ALA A 137 4.49 14.82 -4.41
C ALA A 137 4.68 15.31 -2.95
N ALA A 138 5.25 14.48 -2.08
CA ALA A 138 5.49 14.88 -0.69
C ALA A 138 6.60 15.95 -0.54
N LEU A 139 7.61 15.94 -1.41
CA LEU A 139 8.71 16.91 -1.36
C LEU A 139 8.30 18.28 -1.89
N ASP A 140 7.38 18.32 -2.86
CA ASP A 140 6.81 19.55 -3.43
C ASP A 140 5.87 20.27 -2.43
N GLY A 141 5.72 19.73 -1.23
CA GLY A 141 4.88 20.30 -0.18
C GLY A 141 3.39 20.05 -0.38
N ASP A 142 3.03 19.14 -1.30
CA ASP A 142 1.65 18.75 -1.55
C ASP A 142 1.13 17.90 -0.36
N PRO A 143 0.18 18.42 0.44
CA PRO A 143 -0.36 17.68 1.57
C PRO A 143 -1.40 16.65 1.14
N GLU A 144 -1.64 16.46 -0.17
CA GLU A 144 -2.67 15.56 -0.68
C GLU A 144 -2.52 14.16 -0.06
N PRO A 145 -3.61 13.57 0.48
CA PRO A 145 -3.57 12.21 0.96
C PRO A 145 -3.33 11.26 -0.21
N TRP A 146 -2.60 10.19 0.06
CA TRP A 146 -2.42 9.09 -0.88
C TRP A 146 -2.87 7.79 -0.26
N VAL A 147 -3.33 6.86 -1.09
CA VAL A 147 -3.54 5.46 -0.75
C VAL A 147 -2.58 4.61 -1.57
N MET A 148 -1.78 3.79 -0.89
CA MET A 148 -1.11 2.65 -1.51
C MET A 148 -2.05 1.46 -1.47
N VAL A 149 -2.26 0.82 -2.61
CA VAL A 149 -2.99 -0.44 -2.70
C VAL A 149 -2.01 -1.52 -3.11
N SER A 150 -2.05 -2.66 -2.41
CA SER A 150 -1.28 -3.86 -2.75
C SER A 150 -2.20 -5.07 -2.67
N VAL A 151 -2.20 -5.89 -3.73
CA VAL A 151 -2.96 -7.14 -3.83
C VAL A 151 -1.98 -8.24 -4.15
N ILE A 152 -1.95 -9.30 -3.35
CA ILE A 152 -1.22 -10.53 -3.68
C ILE A 152 -2.21 -11.66 -3.92
N VAL A 153 -1.95 -12.46 -4.94
CA VAL A 153 -2.64 -13.72 -5.25
C VAL A 153 -1.62 -14.84 -5.08
N ASP A 154 -1.97 -15.86 -4.30
CA ASP A 154 -1.08 -16.94 -3.90
C ASP A 154 -0.77 -17.95 -5.02
N GLU A 155 -1.34 -17.73 -6.20
CA GLU A 155 -1.08 -18.47 -7.42
C GLU A 155 -0.81 -17.53 -8.61
N PRO A 156 -0.08 -17.97 -9.64
CA PRO A 156 0.12 -17.19 -10.85
C PRO A 156 -1.21 -16.90 -11.56
N ARG A 157 -1.50 -15.62 -11.79
CA ARG A 157 -2.64 -15.16 -12.59
C ARG A 157 -2.26 -13.96 -13.45
N THR A 158 -3.07 -13.68 -14.45
CA THR A 158 -2.86 -12.56 -15.38
C THR A 158 -4.00 -11.54 -15.27
N LEU A 159 -3.76 -10.30 -15.70
CA LEU A 159 -4.79 -9.26 -15.71
C LEU A 159 -5.96 -9.51 -16.68
N ASP A 160 -5.81 -10.49 -17.58
CA ASP A 160 -6.87 -10.91 -18.48
C ASP A 160 -7.91 -11.79 -17.78
N ASP A 161 -7.62 -12.29 -16.57
CA ASP A 161 -8.58 -12.98 -15.69
C ASP A 161 -9.67 -11.98 -15.23
N PRO A 162 -10.94 -12.13 -15.68
CA PRO A 162 -11.97 -11.13 -15.39
C PRO A 162 -12.31 -10.99 -13.90
N PRO A 163 -12.46 -12.08 -13.11
CA PRO A 163 -12.57 -11.99 -11.65
C PRO A 163 -11.45 -11.19 -10.96
N LEU A 164 -10.19 -11.46 -11.30
CA LEU A 164 -9.05 -10.72 -10.72
C LEU A 164 -9.09 -9.25 -11.12
N ARG A 165 -9.31 -8.96 -12.40
CA ARG A 165 -9.43 -7.59 -12.90
C ARG A 165 -10.55 -6.82 -12.20
N ALA A 166 -11.70 -7.48 -11.97
CA ALA A 166 -12.82 -6.89 -11.26
C ALA A 166 -12.48 -6.58 -9.78
N LEU A 167 -11.74 -7.45 -9.10
CA LEU A 167 -11.26 -7.19 -7.74
C LEU A 167 -10.35 -5.95 -7.69
N LEU A 168 -9.37 -5.87 -8.60
CA LEU A 168 -8.45 -4.73 -8.68
C LEU A 168 -9.18 -3.41 -8.98
N LEU A 169 -10.16 -3.42 -9.87
CA LEU A 169 -11.00 -2.24 -10.17
C LEU A 169 -11.86 -1.81 -8.98
N ARG A 170 -12.42 -2.76 -8.20
CA ARG A 170 -13.15 -2.43 -6.97
C ARG A 170 -12.23 -1.82 -5.91
N ALA A 171 -11.02 -2.35 -5.76
CA ALA A 171 -10.01 -1.80 -4.86
C ALA A 171 -9.60 -0.38 -5.27
N HIS A 172 -9.40 -0.11 -6.56
CA HIS A 172 -9.13 1.22 -7.10
C HIS A 172 -10.26 2.21 -6.83
N ALA A 173 -11.51 1.80 -7.08
CA ALA A 173 -12.68 2.62 -6.82
C ALA A 173 -12.86 2.90 -5.32
N HIS A 174 -12.53 1.93 -4.45
CA HIS A 174 -12.57 2.13 -3.01
C HIS A 174 -11.49 3.11 -2.53
N ALA A 175 -10.26 2.98 -3.03
CA ALA A 175 -9.19 3.94 -2.75
C ALA A 175 -9.59 5.37 -3.14
N HIS A 176 -10.25 5.54 -4.30
CA HIS A 176 -10.77 6.85 -4.70
C HIS A 176 -11.79 7.41 -3.69
N ARG A 177 -12.76 6.59 -3.25
CA ARG A 177 -13.74 7.01 -2.24
C ARG A 177 -13.09 7.42 -0.92
N LEU A 178 -12.05 6.72 -0.46
CA LEU A 178 -11.32 7.10 0.75
C LEU A 178 -10.69 8.49 0.62
N LEU A 179 -10.19 8.80 -0.57
CA LEU A 179 -9.51 10.06 -0.87
C LEU A 179 -10.48 11.24 -1.08
N THR A 180 -11.69 10.98 -1.58
CA THR A 180 -12.70 12.03 -1.82
C THR A 180 -13.65 12.27 -0.65
N LEU A 181 -13.81 11.28 0.25
CA LEU A 181 -14.69 11.38 1.43
C LEU A 181 -13.95 11.79 2.70
N ALA A 182 -12.61 11.78 2.70
CA ALA A 182 -11.84 12.30 3.80
C ALA A 182 -12.09 13.82 3.92
N PRO A 183 -12.43 14.34 5.12
CA PRO A 183 -12.51 15.79 5.31
C PRO A 183 -11.15 16.39 4.96
N SER A 184 -11.16 17.47 4.17
CA SER A 184 -9.96 18.26 3.91
C SER A 184 -9.30 18.61 5.26
N PRO A 185 -7.98 18.47 5.40
CA PRO A 185 -7.32 19.00 6.59
C PRO A 185 -7.62 20.51 6.68
N PRO A 186 -7.85 21.04 7.90
CA PRO A 186 -8.12 22.46 8.11
C PRO A 186 -6.93 23.35 7.71
#